data_AF-A0A8J2PU82-F1
#
_entry.id   AF-A0A8J2PU82-F1
#
_cell.length_a   1.000
_cell.length_b   1.000
_cell.length_c   1.000
_cell.angle_alpha   90.00
_cell.angle_beta   90.00
_cell.angle_gamma   90.00
#
_symmetry.space_group_name_H-M   'P 1'
#
loop_
_entity.id
_entity.type
_entity.pdbx_description
1 polymer ?
#
loop_
_entity_poly.entity_id
_entity_poly.type
_entity_poly.pdbx_seq_one_letter_code
_entity_poly.pdbx_strand_id
1 'polypeptide(L)'
;MKRKIRDSTVGESEQKKTKADEISLSSIMDRLDSMEKQITRKLETVEENLRGKLEELDARVDDLEENAQLKSEVECYKTDNDVLRQQVEVVEDCLDKMYRKNNLIFFGLKESSKDDKPRAIKVIFARLSERNAVLANRKHLKNKNISIFISPDLSREDTEKAKKQRENSRKRLQEEKGIRTQ
;
A
#
# COMPACT_ATOMS: atom_id res chain seq x y z
N MET A 1 91.05 -31.95 82.09
CA MET A 1 90.68 -31.59 80.70
C MET A 1 89.17 -31.75 80.53
N LYS A 2 88.39 -30.66 80.48
CA LYS A 2 86.95 -30.69 80.16
C LYS A 2 86.78 -30.24 78.70
N ARG A 3 86.37 -31.14 77.81
CA ARG A 3 86.03 -30.78 76.43
C ARG A 3 84.58 -30.28 76.40
N LYS A 4 84.41 -29.04 75.93
CA LYS A 4 83.13 -28.38 75.70
C LYS A 4 82.67 -28.77 74.30
N ILE A 5 81.68 -29.64 74.20
CA ILE A 5 81.01 -29.95 72.93
C ILE A 5 80.03 -28.81 72.66
N ARG A 6 80.20 -28.12 71.53
CA ARG A 6 79.23 -27.16 70.99
C ARG A 6 78.27 -27.95 70.10
N ASP A 7 77.01 -28.03 70.49
CA ASP A 7 75.90 -28.35 69.58
C ASP A 7 75.18 -27.03 69.27
N SER A 8 75.33 -26.54 68.05
CA SER A 8 74.58 -25.40 67.55
C SER A 8 74.61 -25.39 66.03
N THR A 9 73.79 -26.25 65.39
CA THR A 9 73.59 -26.23 63.93
C THR A 9 72.24 -26.77 63.44
N VAL A 10 71.32 -27.18 64.33
CA VAL A 10 70.04 -27.80 63.90
C VAL A 10 68.89 -26.77 63.72
N GLY A 11 69.00 -25.56 64.27
CA GLY A 11 67.90 -24.56 64.23
C GLY A 11 67.78 -23.71 62.96
N GLU A 12 68.82 -23.62 62.12
CA GLU A 12 68.83 -22.68 60.99
C GLU A 12 68.23 -23.25 59.70
N SER A 13 68.24 -24.58 59.51
CA SER A 13 67.70 -25.22 58.30
C SER A 13 66.19 -25.36 58.29
N GLU A 14 65.55 -25.58 59.46
CA GLU A 14 64.08 -25.65 59.57
C GLU A 14 63.44 -24.25 59.47
N GLN A 15 64.05 -23.22 60.10
CA GLN A 15 63.59 -21.83 59.98
C GLN A 15 63.73 -21.23 58.57
N LYS A 16 64.69 -21.69 57.78
CA LYS A 16 64.84 -21.26 56.37
C LYS A 16 63.81 -21.92 55.45
N LYS A 17 63.42 -23.16 55.75
CA LYS A 17 62.42 -23.90 54.97
C LYS A 17 61.01 -23.32 55.15
N THR A 18 60.61 -23.03 56.40
CA THR A 18 59.29 -22.44 56.69
C THR A 18 59.11 -21.05 56.11
N LYS A 19 60.13 -20.19 56.14
CA LYS A 19 60.08 -18.86 55.51
C LYS A 19 59.97 -18.91 53.99
N ALA A 20 60.63 -19.86 53.34
CA ALA A 20 60.53 -20.04 51.89
C ALA A 20 59.12 -20.51 51.47
N ASP A 21 58.52 -21.39 52.27
CA ASP A 21 57.14 -21.87 52.07
C ASP A 21 56.10 -20.75 52.32
N GLU A 22 56.29 -19.91 53.36
CA GLU A 22 55.46 -18.73 53.63
C GLU A 22 55.52 -17.69 52.49
N ILE A 23 56.71 -17.42 51.96
CA ILE A 23 56.91 -16.51 50.82
C ILE A 23 56.20 -17.06 49.57
N SER A 24 56.23 -18.37 49.36
CA SER A 24 55.58 -19.03 48.23
C SER A 24 54.04 -18.99 48.33
N LEU A 25 53.50 -19.17 49.54
CA LEU A 25 52.07 -19.05 49.81
C LEU A 25 51.56 -17.61 49.63
N SER A 26 52.29 -16.62 50.13
CA SER A 26 51.96 -15.19 49.96
C SER A 26 51.85 -14.82 48.48
N SER A 27 52.81 -15.26 47.65
CA SER A 27 52.81 -14.97 46.22
C SER A 27 51.62 -15.62 45.48
N ILE A 28 51.18 -16.81 45.90
CA ILE A 28 50.00 -17.47 45.33
C ILE A 28 48.73 -16.71 45.71
N MET A 29 48.59 -16.27 46.97
CA MET A 29 47.46 -15.46 47.42
C MET A 29 47.34 -14.15 46.64
N ASP A 30 48.44 -13.43 46.46
CA ASP A 30 48.45 -12.18 45.68
C ASP A 30 47.99 -12.39 44.22
N ARG A 31 48.37 -13.54 43.63
CA ARG A 31 47.94 -13.90 42.28
C ARG A 31 46.46 -14.26 42.22
N LEU A 32 45.94 -14.97 43.21
CA LEU A 32 44.51 -15.29 43.31
C LEU A 32 43.68 -14.02 43.47
N ASP A 33 44.07 -13.11 44.35
CA ASP A 33 43.42 -11.80 44.53
C ASP A 33 43.45 -10.97 43.24
N SER A 34 44.57 -10.99 42.53
CA SER A 34 44.70 -10.31 41.24
C SER A 34 43.76 -10.92 40.19
N MET A 35 43.69 -12.25 40.13
CA MET A 35 42.81 -12.97 39.20
C MET A 35 41.34 -12.71 39.52
N GLU A 36 40.94 -12.77 40.79
CA GLU A 36 39.58 -12.47 41.24
C GLU A 36 39.17 -11.05 40.81
N LYS A 37 40.01 -10.05 41.11
CA LYS A 37 39.76 -8.66 40.70
C LYS A 37 39.62 -8.51 39.18
N GLN A 38 40.43 -9.23 38.39
CA GLN A 38 40.31 -9.19 36.93
C GLN A 38 39.01 -9.84 36.43
N ILE A 39 38.59 -10.95 37.04
CA ILE A 39 37.35 -11.65 36.71
C ILE A 39 36.15 -10.77 37.05
N THR A 40 36.10 -10.18 38.25
CA THR A 40 35.03 -9.28 38.67
C THR A 40 34.87 -8.10 37.72
N ARG A 41 35.97 -7.42 37.35
CA ARG A 41 35.92 -6.31 36.40
C ARG A 41 35.40 -6.73 35.02
N LYS A 42 35.80 -7.91 34.54
CA LYS A 42 35.32 -8.43 33.25
C LYS A 42 33.83 -8.75 33.31
N LEU A 43 33.35 -9.32 34.41
CA LEU A 43 31.92 -9.58 34.62
C LEU A 43 31.13 -8.28 34.64
N GLU A 44 31.54 -7.28 35.43
CA GLU A 44 30.90 -5.96 35.46
C GLU A 44 30.83 -5.32 34.07
N THR A 45 31.93 -5.38 33.32
CA THR A 45 31.99 -4.85 31.94
C THR A 45 31.02 -5.59 31.01
N VAL A 46 30.90 -6.92 31.14
CA VAL A 46 29.98 -7.72 30.32
C VAL A 46 28.53 -7.42 30.69
N GLU A 47 28.21 -7.31 31.99
CA GLU A 47 26.88 -6.97 32.48
C GLU A 47 26.42 -5.60 31.99
N GLU A 48 27.28 -4.58 32.08
CA GLU A 48 26.98 -3.24 31.59
C GLU A 48 26.75 -3.23 30.07
N ASN A 49 27.60 -3.92 29.31
CA ASN A 49 27.43 -4.03 27.85
C ASN A 49 26.14 -4.76 27.46
N LEU A 50 25.75 -5.80 28.20
CA LEU A 50 24.51 -6.54 27.94
C LEU A 50 23.28 -5.70 28.31
N ARG A 51 23.33 -4.96 29.43
CA ARG A 51 22.27 -4.03 29.81
C ARG A 51 22.06 -2.96 28.73
N GLY A 52 23.13 -2.33 28.25
CA GLY A 52 23.02 -1.32 27.18
C GLY A 52 22.43 -1.88 25.88
N LYS A 53 22.79 -3.12 25.51
CA LYS A 53 22.21 -3.79 24.33
C LYS A 53 20.73 -4.14 24.50
N LEU A 54 20.29 -4.47 25.71
CA LEU A 54 18.88 -4.72 26.01
C LEU A 54 18.06 -3.44 25.89
N GLU A 55 18.54 -2.35 26.48
CA GLU A 55 17.88 -1.03 26.37
C GLU A 55 17.78 -0.55 24.91
N GLU A 56 18.83 -0.73 24.11
CA GLU A 56 18.79 -0.43 22.67
C GLU A 56 17.79 -1.32 21.92
N LEU A 57 17.71 -2.60 22.28
CA LEU A 57 16.79 -3.52 21.64
C LEU A 57 15.32 -3.20 21.98
N ASP A 58 15.04 -2.85 23.23
CA ASP A 58 13.70 -2.45 23.69
C ASP A 58 13.22 -1.22 22.92
N ALA A 59 14.05 -0.17 22.82
CA ALA A 59 13.71 1.02 22.05
C ALA A 59 13.43 0.71 20.56
N ARG A 60 14.20 -0.21 19.96
CA ARG A 60 13.97 -0.65 18.58
C ARG A 60 12.68 -1.45 18.41
N VAL A 61 12.24 -2.19 19.44
CA VAL A 61 10.96 -2.88 19.41
C VAL A 61 9.83 -1.87 19.45
N ASP A 62 9.89 -0.89 20.34
CA ASP A 62 8.90 0.20 20.43
C ASP A 62 8.75 0.93 19.08
N ASP A 63 9.87 1.31 18.44
CA ASP A 63 9.87 1.93 17.12
C ASP A 63 9.22 1.03 16.04
N LEU A 64 9.44 -0.28 16.11
CA LEU A 64 8.86 -1.23 15.15
C LEU A 64 7.37 -1.43 15.37
N GLU A 65 6.90 -1.42 16.62
CA GLU A 65 5.48 -1.50 16.96
C GLU A 65 4.73 -0.26 16.47
N GLU A 66 5.28 0.95 16.72
CA GLU A 66 4.71 2.19 16.17
C GLU A 66 4.64 2.16 14.65
N ASN A 67 5.72 1.74 13.98
CA ASN A 67 5.75 1.60 12.53
C ASN A 67 4.74 0.59 11.98
N ALA A 68 4.51 -0.51 12.70
CA ALA A 68 3.51 -1.51 12.34
C ALA A 68 2.08 -0.93 12.46
N GLN A 69 1.82 -0.16 13.52
CA GLN A 69 0.55 0.53 13.72
C GLN A 69 0.30 1.57 12.61
N LEU A 70 1.29 2.40 12.29
CA LEU A 70 1.20 3.39 11.21
C LEU A 70 0.94 2.73 9.85
N LYS A 71 1.58 1.59 9.55
CA LYS A 71 1.30 0.82 8.32
C LYS A 71 -0.15 0.35 8.24
N SER A 72 -0.70 -0.15 9.34
CA SER A 72 -2.10 -0.59 9.41
C SER A 72 -3.05 0.58 9.15
N GLU A 73 -2.79 1.73 9.76
CA GLU A 73 -3.59 2.94 9.58
C GLU A 73 -3.55 3.45 8.13
N VAL A 74 -2.37 3.45 7.51
CA VAL A 74 -2.21 3.81 6.09
C VAL A 74 -3.00 2.88 5.17
N GLU A 75 -3.02 1.57 5.42
CA GLU A 75 -3.84 0.64 4.63
C GLU A 75 -5.34 0.92 4.78
N CYS A 76 -5.81 1.24 6.00
CA CYS A 76 -7.19 1.66 6.23
C CYS A 76 -7.54 2.92 5.40
N TYR A 77 -6.70 3.96 5.45
CA TYR A 77 -6.92 5.17 4.67
C TYR A 77 -6.87 4.95 3.16
N LYS A 78 -6.08 3.99 2.66
CA LYS A 78 -6.12 3.61 1.24
C LYS A 78 -7.47 3.02 0.86
N THR A 79 -8.00 2.10 1.67
CA THR A 79 -9.31 1.49 1.39
C THR A 79 -10.44 2.54 1.40
N ASP A 80 -10.43 3.48 2.35
CA ASP A 80 -11.41 4.56 2.39
C ASP A 80 -11.28 5.48 1.17
N ASN A 81 -10.06 5.82 0.76
CA ASN A 81 -9.83 6.61 -0.46
C ASN A 81 -10.33 5.90 -1.72
N ASP A 82 -10.16 4.58 -1.82
CA ASP A 82 -10.67 3.81 -2.96
C ASP A 82 -12.20 3.81 -3.01
N VAL A 83 -12.87 3.70 -1.85
CA VAL A 83 -14.32 3.82 -1.76
C VAL A 83 -14.78 5.22 -2.16
N LEU A 84 -14.12 6.27 -1.66
CA LEU A 84 -14.46 7.66 -2.01
C LEU A 84 -14.26 7.93 -3.51
N ARG A 85 -13.19 7.39 -4.12
CA ARG A 85 -12.96 7.49 -5.57
C ARG A 85 -14.08 6.84 -6.37
N GLN A 86 -14.52 5.64 -5.98
CA GLN A 86 -15.65 4.96 -6.63
C GLN A 86 -16.95 5.77 -6.47
N GLN A 87 -17.19 6.35 -5.30
CA GLN A 87 -18.37 7.20 -5.07
C GLN A 87 -18.35 8.46 -5.95
N VAL A 88 -17.19 9.12 -6.09
CA VAL A 88 -17.02 10.27 -6.98
C VAL A 88 -17.31 9.87 -8.43
N GLU A 89 -16.78 8.75 -8.91
CA GLU A 89 -17.02 8.26 -10.27
C GLU A 89 -18.52 8.03 -10.54
N VAL A 90 -19.24 7.42 -9.59
CA VAL A 90 -20.70 7.22 -9.71
C VAL A 90 -21.46 8.54 -9.76
N VAL A 91 -21.06 9.52 -8.95
CA VAL A 91 -21.68 10.85 -8.94
C VAL A 91 -21.42 11.59 -10.26
N GLU A 92 -20.19 11.55 -10.77
CA GLU A 92 -19.83 12.15 -12.06
C GLU A 92 -20.62 11.55 -13.23
N ASP A 93 -20.73 10.22 -13.30
CA ASP A 93 -21.55 9.52 -14.32
C ASP A 93 -23.03 9.90 -14.21
N CYS A 94 -23.56 9.96 -12.98
CA CYS A 94 -24.95 10.36 -12.73
C CYS A 94 -25.20 11.81 -13.18
N LEU A 95 -24.29 12.72 -12.86
CA LEU A 95 -24.36 14.12 -13.28
C LEU A 95 -24.30 14.26 -14.80
N ASP A 96 -23.35 13.60 -15.49
CA ASP A 96 -23.26 13.65 -16.96
C ASP A 96 -24.57 13.16 -17.59
N LYS A 97 -25.15 12.07 -17.09
CA LYS A 97 -26.47 11.56 -17.52
C LYS A 97 -27.60 12.56 -17.26
N MET A 98 -27.62 13.23 -16.11
CA MET A 98 -28.63 14.25 -15.80
C MET A 98 -28.52 15.46 -16.72
N TYR A 99 -27.30 15.99 -16.93
CA TYR A 99 -27.06 17.13 -17.82
C TYR A 99 -27.36 16.80 -19.29
N ARG A 100 -27.20 15.53 -19.70
CA ARG A 100 -27.54 15.07 -21.05
C ARG A 100 -29.00 14.63 -21.21
N LYS A 101 -29.73 14.42 -20.11
CA LYS A 101 -31.06 13.83 -20.12
C LYS A 101 -32.02 14.56 -21.06
N ASN A 102 -31.94 15.88 -21.13
CA ASN A 102 -32.82 16.69 -21.97
C ASN A 102 -32.24 17.02 -23.36
N ASN A 103 -31.12 16.42 -23.74
CA ASN A 103 -30.40 16.78 -24.96
C ASN A 103 -30.68 15.78 -26.09
N LEU A 104 -30.77 16.31 -27.31
CA LEU A 104 -30.75 15.54 -28.54
C LEU A 104 -29.62 16.02 -29.44
N ILE A 105 -29.12 15.11 -30.26
CA ILE A 105 -28.15 15.43 -31.30
C ILE A 105 -28.83 15.20 -32.66
N PHE A 106 -28.77 16.23 -33.49
CA PHE A 106 -29.26 16.24 -34.86
C PHE A 106 -28.07 16.16 -35.81
N PHE A 107 -28.09 15.17 -36.70
CA PHE A 107 -27.08 14.97 -37.73
C PHE A 107 -27.68 15.16 -39.12
N GLY A 108 -26.85 15.58 -40.07
CA GLY A 108 -27.23 15.68 -41.48
C GLY A 108 -28.00 16.96 -41.84
N LEU A 109 -27.94 17.98 -40.98
CA LEU A 109 -28.43 19.32 -41.29
C LEU A 109 -27.43 20.03 -42.20
N LYS A 110 -27.90 20.59 -43.32
CA LYS A 110 -27.05 21.27 -44.30
C LYS A 110 -26.55 22.59 -43.70
N GLU A 111 -25.23 22.79 -43.72
CA GLU A 111 -24.60 24.06 -43.35
C GLU A 111 -24.88 25.12 -44.43
N SER A 112 -24.86 26.39 -44.05
CA SER A 112 -25.05 27.51 -45.00
C SER A 112 -23.90 27.61 -46.01
N SER A 113 -22.70 27.19 -45.61
CA SER A 113 -21.52 27.04 -46.46
C SER A 113 -21.59 25.75 -47.27
N LYS A 114 -21.21 25.81 -48.56
CA LYS A 114 -21.24 24.65 -49.47
C LYS A 114 -20.13 23.64 -49.20
N ASP A 115 -19.03 24.06 -48.58
CA ASP A 115 -17.82 23.25 -48.42
C ASP A 115 -17.68 22.62 -47.02
N ASP A 116 -18.59 22.96 -46.11
CA ASP A 116 -18.53 22.45 -44.74
C ASP A 116 -19.26 21.11 -44.61
N LYS A 117 -18.55 20.15 -44.02
CA LYS A 117 -19.15 18.88 -43.59
C LYS A 117 -20.25 19.19 -42.58
N PRO A 118 -21.46 18.61 -42.74
CA PRO A 118 -22.57 18.81 -41.79
C PRO A 118 -22.13 18.52 -40.35
N ARG A 119 -22.18 19.54 -39.47
CA ARG A 119 -21.90 19.35 -38.05
C ARG A 119 -23.13 18.81 -37.34
N ALA A 120 -22.87 18.13 -36.22
CA ALA A 120 -23.92 17.70 -35.32
C ALA A 120 -24.43 18.90 -34.51
N ILE A 121 -25.74 19.11 -34.48
CA ILE A 121 -26.36 20.17 -33.69
C ILE A 121 -26.92 19.57 -32.41
N LYS A 122 -26.44 20.09 -31.27
CA LYS A 122 -26.96 19.73 -29.95
C LYS A 122 -28.13 20.64 -29.59
N VAL A 123 -29.29 20.05 -29.33
CA VAL A 123 -30.50 20.76 -28.91
C VAL A 123 -30.81 20.38 -27.47
N ILE A 124 -30.93 21.39 -26.62
CA ILE A 124 -31.22 21.26 -25.19
C ILE A 124 -32.68 21.64 -24.97
N PHE A 125 -33.49 20.70 -24.49
CA PHE A 125 -34.90 20.95 -24.22
C PHE A 125 -35.08 21.45 -22.78
N ALA A 126 -36.03 22.37 -22.58
CA ALA A 126 -36.39 22.82 -21.24
C ALA A 126 -37.03 21.68 -20.43
N ARG A 127 -37.83 20.82 -21.09
CA ARG A 127 -38.52 19.70 -20.43
C ARG A 127 -38.20 18.37 -21.10
N LEU A 128 -38.02 17.34 -20.27
CA LEU A 128 -37.78 15.97 -20.73
C LEU A 128 -38.94 15.42 -21.60
N SER A 129 -40.18 15.83 -21.28
CA SER A 129 -41.36 15.43 -22.03
C SER A 129 -41.33 15.91 -23.48
N GLU A 130 -40.88 17.14 -23.73
CA GLU A 130 -40.72 17.72 -25.07
C GLU A 130 -39.65 16.95 -25.86
N ARG A 131 -38.50 16.71 -25.23
CA ARG A 131 -37.42 15.90 -25.81
C ARG A 131 -37.92 14.50 -26.20
N ASN A 132 -38.70 13.86 -25.34
CA ASN A 132 -39.24 12.53 -25.60
C ASN A 132 -40.30 12.54 -26.70
N ALA A 133 -41.13 13.58 -26.78
CA ALA A 133 -42.09 13.76 -27.86
C ALA A 133 -41.39 13.87 -29.23
N VAL A 134 -40.28 14.62 -29.32
CA VAL A 134 -39.47 14.71 -30.54
C VAL A 134 -38.86 13.35 -30.90
N LEU A 135 -38.30 12.62 -29.93
CA LEU A 135 -37.75 11.28 -30.17
C LEU A 135 -38.81 10.26 -30.63
N ALA A 136 -40.00 10.29 -30.04
CA ALA A 136 -41.10 9.40 -30.42
C ALA A 136 -41.55 9.66 -31.87
N ASN A 137 -41.64 10.94 -32.24
CA ASN A 137 -42.11 11.36 -33.56
C ASN A 137 -41.00 11.43 -34.63
N ARG A 138 -39.75 11.09 -34.31
CA ARG A 138 -38.59 11.22 -35.23
C ARG A 138 -38.75 10.50 -36.58
N LYS A 139 -39.57 9.45 -36.65
CA LYS A 139 -39.86 8.75 -37.91
C LYS A 139 -40.67 9.60 -38.88
N HIS A 140 -41.56 10.47 -38.35
CA HIS A 140 -42.40 11.39 -39.12
C HIS A 140 -41.65 12.66 -39.53
N LEU A 141 -40.55 12.97 -38.85
CA LEU A 141 -39.68 14.12 -39.17
C LEU A 141 -38.74 13.86 -40.36
N LYS A 142 -38.79 12.67 -40.96
CA LYS A 142 -38.00 12.34 -42.16
C LYS A 142 -38.63 12.99 -43.39
N ASN A 143 -38.05 14.10 -43.84
CA ASN A 143 -38.39 14.69 -45.14
C ASN A 143 -37.72 13.87 -46.26
N LYS A 144 -38.43 13.58 -47.36
CA LYS A 144 -37.89 12.83 -48.51
C LYS A 144 -36.64 13.48 -49.11
N ASN A 145 -36.48 14.79 -48.92
CA ASN A 145 -35.37 15.57 -49.48
C ASN A 145 -34.20 15.78 -48.51
N ILE A 146 -34.32 15.43 -47.22
CA ILE A 146 -33.26 15.66 -46.21
C ILE A 146 -33.18 14.47 -45.26
N SER A 147 -32.05 13.75 -45.29
CA SER A 147 -31.78 12.63 -44.36
C SER A 147 -31.28 13.14 -43.00
N ILE A 148 -32.21 13.62 -42.16
CA ILE A 148 -31.89 14.02 -40.79
C ILE A 148 -31.92 12.80 -39.88
N PHE A 149 -30.90 12.66 -39.04
CA PHE A 149 -30.85 11.64 -37.99
C PHE A 149 -30.88 12.31 -36.62
N ILE A 150 -31.78 11.84 -35.75
CA ILE A 150 -31.96 12.36 -34.40
C ILE A 150 -31.63 11.24 -33.41
N SER A 151 -30.69 11.50 -32.51
CA SER A 151 -30.34 10.59 -31.42
C SER A 151 -30.39 11.28 -30.06
N PRO A 152 -30.55 10.52 -28.96
CA PRO A 152 -30.20 11.02 -27.64
C PRO A 152 -28.72 11.44 -27.60
N ASP A 153 -28.41 12.48 -26.83
CA ASP A 153 -27.04 12.79 -26.40
C ASP A 153 -26.68 11.80 -25.29
N LEU A 154 -25.77 10.88 -25.58
CA LEU A 154 -25.29 9.88 -24.64
C LEU A 154 -23.81 10.10 -24.40
N SER A 155 -23.31 9.66 -23.23
CA SER A 155 -21.88 9.57 -23.00
C SER A 155 -21.24 8.63 -24.03
N ARG A 156 -19.92 8.74 -24.20
CA ARG A 156 -19.18 7.87 -25.11
C ARG A 156 -19.35 6.40 -24.72
N GLU A 157 -19.25 6.11 -23.44
CA GLU A 157 -19.37 4.76 -22.90
C GLU A 157 -20.78 4.18 -23.14
N ASP A 158 -21.84 4.95 -22.88
CA ASP A 158 -23.21 4.52 -23.14
C ASP A 158 -23.47 4.32 -24.63
N THR A 159 -22.85 5.13 -25.49
CA THR A 159 -22.93 4.98 -26.94
C THR A 159 -22.29 3.67 -27.40
N GLU A 160 -21.12 3.32 -26.85
CA GLU A 160 -20.42 2.08 -27.14
C GLU A 160 -21.21 0.86 -26.61
N LYS A 161 -21.75 0.93 -25.38
CA LYS A 161 -22.65 -0.09 -24.81
C LYS A 161 -23.88 -0.31 -25.69
N ALA A 162 -24.55 0.76 -26.10
CA ALA A 162 -25.72 0.69 -26.97
C ALA A 162 -25.39 0.10 -28.36
N LYS A 163 -24.21 0.43 -28.92
CA LYS A 163 -23.72 -0.15 -30.18
C LYS A 163 -23.50 -1.65 -30.05
N LYS A 164 -22.80 -2.08 -28.98
CA LYS A 164 -22.52 -3.50 -28.70
C LYS A 164 -23.82 -4.29 -28.48
N GLN A 165 -24.77 -3.73 -27.74
CA GLN A 165 -26.08 -4.37 -27.52
C GLN A 165 -26.83 -4.55 -28.84
N ARG A 166 -26.87 -3.54 -29.70
CA ARG A 166 -27.53 -3.62 -31.03
C ARG A 166 -26.88 -4.67 -31.91
N GLU A 167 -25.55 -4.76 -31.90
CA GLU A 167 -24.82 -5.76 -32.67
C GLU A 167 -25.13 -7.18 -32.20
N ASN A 168 -25.16 -7.39 -30.88
CA ASN A 168 -25.54 -8.68 -30.29
C ASN A 168 -26.98 -9.07 -30.62
N SER A 169 -27.93 -8.13 -30.55
CA SER A 169 -29.32 -8.40 -30.95
C SER A 169 -29.44 -8.75 -32.43
N ARG A 170 -28.63 -8.13 -33.31
CA ARG A 170 -28.61 -8.47 -34.74
C ARG A 170 -28.09 -9.88 -35.00
N LYS A 171 -27.00 -10.29 -34.32
CA LYS A 171 -26.43 -11.64 -34.43
C LYS A 171 -27.46 -12.71 -34.01
N ARG A 172 -28.11 -12.51 -32.86
CA ARG A 172 -29.19 -13.42 -32.38
C ARG A 172 -30.34 -13.54 -33.37
N LEU A 173 -30.81 -12.43 -33.93
CA LEU A 173 -31.88 -12.45 -34.95
C LEU A 173 -31.47 -13.18 -36.24
N GLN A 174 -30.18 -13.15 -36.61
CA GLN A 174 -29.67 -13.87 -37.77
C GLN A 174 -29.58 -15.38 -37.48
N GLU A 175 -29.12 -15.75 -36.30
CA GLU A 175 -29.09 -17.15 -35.84
C GLU A 175 -30.49 -17.76 -35.77
N GLU A 176 -31.47 -17.05 -35.18
CA GLU A 176 -32.87 -17.49 -35.11
C GLU A 176 -33.52 -17.66 -36.49
N LYS A 177 -33.18 -16.81 -37.46
CA LYS A 177 -33.66 -16.93 -38.84
C LYS A 177 -32.97 -18.07 -39.59
N GLY A 178 -31.69 -18.32 -39.33
CA GLY A 178 -30.94 -19.44 -39.91
C GLY A 178 -31.49 -20.80 -39.47
N ILE A 179 -31.86 -20.96 -38.20
CA ILE A 179 -32.39 -22.21 -37.64
C ILE A 179 -33.78 -22.57 -38.19
N ARG A 180 -34.59 -21.59 -38.60
CA ARG A 180 -35.94 -21.84 -39.17
C ARG A 180 -35.95 -22.29 -40.63
N THR A 181 -34.78 -22.35 -41.29
CA THR A 181 -34.68 -22.65 -42.73
C THR A 181 -34.02 -24.02 -43.00
N GLN A 182 -33.76 -24.79 -41.95
CA GLN A 182 -33.31 -26.19 -42.01
C GLN A 182 -34.40 -27.09 -41.43
#